data_AF-A0A5N8X7Y6-F1
#
_entry.id   AF-A0A5N8X7Y6-F1
#
_cell.length_a   1.000
_cell.length_b   1.000
_cell.length_c   1.000
_cell.angle_alpha   90.00
_cell.angle_beta   90.00
_cell.angle_gamma   90.00
#
_symmetry.space_group_name_H-M   'P 1'
#
loop_
_entity.id
_entity.type
_entity.pdbx_description
1 polymer ?
#
loop_
_entity_poly.entity_id
_entity_poly.type
_entity_poly.pdbx_seq_one_letter_code
_entity_poly.pdbx_strand_id
1 'polypeptide(L)' 'MDEIRERLLSPRRLRSSPRVIKRKMSNWKLKRAEHHNPPRPDTPYVTLVGPTKARPTRRK' A
#
# COMPACT_ATOMS: atom_id res chain seq x y z
N MET A 1 1.99 -6.20 -29.87
CA MET A 1 1.82 -6.88 -28.55
C MET A 1 2.76 -6.28 -27.49
N ASP A 2 3.52 -5.24 -27.85
CA ASP A 2 4.60 -4.67 -27.04
C ASP A 2 4.09 -3.68 -25.99
N GLU A 3 3.00 -2.97 -26.27
CA GLU A 3 2.33 -2.00 -25.38
C GLU A 3 1.97 -2.58 -23.99
N ILE A 4 1.60 -3.87 -23.92
CA ILE A 4 1.24 -4.56 -22.66
C ILE A 4 2.48 -4.90 -21.82
N ARG A 5 3.64 -5.10 -22.47
CA ARG A 5 4.90 -5.45 -21.79
C ARG A 5 5.67 -4.23 -21.32
N GLU A 6 5.55 -3.11 -22.03
CA GLU A 6 6.26 -1.86 -21.74
C GLU A 6 5.75 -1.18 -20.48
N ARG A 7 4.45 -1.28 -20.17
CA ARG A 7 3.83 -0.61 -19.04
C ARG A 7 3.49 -1.59 -17.93
N LEU A 8 4.42 -1.76 -16.98
CA LEU A 8 4.17 -2.52 -15.77
C LEU A 8 2.97 -1.95 -15.00
N LEU A 9 2.02 -2.81 -14.65
CA LEU A 9 0.94 -2.45 -13.74
C LEU A 9 1.55 -1.98 -12.41
N SER A 10 1.01 -0.89 -11.87
CA SER A 10 1.45 -0.40 -10.57
C SER A 10 1.29 -1.50 -9.50
N PRO A 11 2.17 -1.52 -8.48
CA PRO A 11 2.10 -2.49 -7.40
C PRO A 11 0.69 -2.62 -6.82
N ARG A 12 0.29 -3.85 -6.51
CA ARG A 12 -1.03 -4.16 -5.97
C ARG A 12 -1.18 -3.46 -4.62
N ARG A 13 -2.06 -2.46 -4.55
CA ARG A 13 -2.38 -1.78 -3.28
C ARG A 13 -3.16 -2.70 -2.36
N LEU A 14 -2.81 -2.71 -1.08
CA LEU A 14 -3.63 -3.32 -0.03
C LEU A 14 -4.98 -2.58 0.02
N ARG A 15 -6.07 -3.33 -0.06
CA ARG A 15 -7.43 -2.80 0.05
C ARG A 15 -8.20 -3.59 1.10
N SER A 16 -9.03 -2.90 1.85
CA SER A 16 -10.03 -3.50 2.74
C SER A 16 -11.18 -4.15 1.97
N SER A 17 -11.42 -3.73 0.71
CA SER A 17 -12.45 -4.30 -0.17
C SER A 17 -11.87 -4.92 -1.45
N PRO A 18 -12.31 -6.14 -1.85
CA PRO A 18 -11.90 -6.75 -3.11
C PRO A 18 -12.50 -5.99 -4.29
N ARG A 19 -11.70 -5.77 -5.36
CA ARG A 19 -12.11 -5.00 -6.56
C ARG A 19 -13.20 -5.68 -7.39
N VAL A 20 -13.43 -6.98 -7.20
CA VAL A 20 -14.44 -7.76 -7.92
C VAL A 20 -15.50 -8.21 -6.93
N ILE A 21 -16.52 -7.38 -6.71
CA ILE A 21 -17.80 -7.86 -6.22
C ILE A 21 -18.51 -8.39 -7.46
N LYS A 22 -18.41 -9.70 -7.70
CA LYS A 22 -19.11 -10.36 -8.81
C LYS A 22 -20.62 -10.11 -8.63
N ARG A 23 -21.38 -9.84 -9.69
CA ARG A 23 -22.86 -9.61 -9.63
C ARG A 23 -23.62 -10.74 -8.89
N LYS A 24 -23.09 -11.98 -8.91
CA LYS A 24 -23.58 -13.16 -8.18
C LYS A 24 -23.42 -13.06 -6.65
N MET A 25 -22.56 -12.17 -6.19
CA MET A 25 -22.32 -11.86 -4.78
C MET A 25 -23.03 -10.54 -4.40
N SER A 26 -24.20 -10.25 -5.00
CA SER A 26 -25.04 -9.10 -4.64
C SER A 26 -25.54 -9.14 -3.19
N ASN A 27 -25.62 -10.33 -2.60
CA ASN A 27 -25.90 -10.54 -1.17
C ASN A 27 -24.65 -10.46 -0.28
N TRP A 28 -23.49 -10.08 -0.83
CA TRP A 28 -22.31 -9.84 -0.02
C TRP A 28 -22.56 -8.63 0.86
N LYS A 29 -22.81 -8.90 2.15
CA LYS A 29 -22.91 -7.89 3.20
C LYS A 29 -21.55 -7.18 3.29
N LEU A 30 -21.42 -6.07 2.55
CA LEU A 30 -20.21 -5.24 2.50
C LEU A 30 -19.73 -4.85 3.91
N LYS A 31 -20.68 -4.72 4.83
CA LYS A 31 -20.47 -4.50 6.26
C LYS A 31 -21.15 -5.63 7.04
N ARG A 32 -20.35 -6.40 7.77
CA ARG A 32 -20.82 -7.27 8.85
C ARG A 32 -20.47 -6.63 10.19
N ALA A 33 -21.08 -7.08 11.27
CA ALA A 33 -20.75 -6.61 12.61
C ALA A 33 -19.24 -6.79 12.92
N GLU A 34 -18.65 -7.89 12.43
CA GLU A 34 -17.20 -8.14 12.56
C GLU A 34 -16.32 -7.08 11.88
N HIS A 35 -16.86 -6.33 10.90
CA HIS A 35 -16.14 -5.28 10.18
C HIS A 35 -16.21 -3.90 10.88
N HIS A 36 -16.91 -3.78 12.01
CA HIS A 36 -17.05 -2.50 12.72
C HIS A 36 -15.71 -2.04 13.33
N ASN A 37 -14.90 -3.00 13.78
CA ASN A 37 -13.59 -2.74 14.40
C ASN A 37 -12.52 -3.60 13.71
N PRO A 38 -12.11 -3.26 12.47
CA PRO A 38 -11.02 -3.98 11.83
C PRO A 38 -9.73 -3.82 12.65
N PRO A 39 -8.87 -4.85 12.69
CA PRO A 39 -7.57 -4.73 13.34
C PRO A 39 -6.79 -3.58 12.71
N ARG A 40 -6.17 -2.74 13.55
CA ARG A 40 -5.30 -1.68 13.04
C ARG A 40 -4.13 -2.34 12.33
N PRO A 41 -3.82 -1.96 11.08
CA PRO A 41 -2.58 -2.39 10.47
C PRO A 41 -1.42 -1.93 11.35
N ASP A 42 -0.42 -2.79 11.52
CA ASP A 42 0.79 -2.43 12.24
C ASP A 42 1.32 -1.13 11.67
N THR A 43 1.47 -0.13 12.54
CA THR A 43 1.98 1.17 12.12
C THR A 43 3.45 0.94 11.80
N PRO A 44 3.92 1.15 10.55
CA PRO A 44 5.33 1.00 10.28
C PRO A 44 6.08 2.00 11.15
N TYR A 45 6.95 1.50 12.03
CA TYR A 45 7.80 2.34 12.86
C TYR A 45 8.78 3.08 11.95
N VAL A 46 8.55 4.37 11.75
CA VAL A 46 9.46 5.22 10.98
C VAL A 46 10.57 5.66 11.94
N THR A 47 11.76 5.10 11.77
CA THR A 47 12.95 5.56 12.51
C THR A 47 13.45 6.85 11.85
N LEU A 48 13.27 7.99 12.50
CA LEU A 48 13.88 9.23 12.05
C LEU A 48 15.37 9.19 12.39
N VAL A 49 16.22 9.14 11.35
CA VAL A 49 17.67 9.22 11.53
C VAL A 49 18.08 10.69 11.51
N GLY A 50 18.93 11.08 12.45
CA GLY A 50 19.48 12.44 12.50
C GLY A 50 20.26 12.78 11.22
N PRO A 51 20.40 14.07 10.89
CA PRO A 51 21.14 14.49 9.70
C PRO A 51 22.59 14.00 9.76
N THR A 52 23.03 13.31 8.71
CA THR A 52 24.43 12.91 8.56
C THR A 52 25.28 14.16 8.38
N LYS A 53 26.30 14.36 9.23
CA LYS A 53 27.26 15.46 9.07
C LYS A 53 27.93 15.36 7.70
N ALA A 54 28.01 16.47 6.96
CA ALA A 54 28.73 16.52 5.70
C ALA A 54 30.21 16.16 5.93
N ARG A 55 30.75 15.29 5.08
CA ARG A 55 32.18 14.95 5.11
C ARG A 55 32.99 16.22 4.82
N PRO A 56 34.06 16.54 5.58
CA PRO A 56 34.88 17.70 5.29
C PRO A 56 35.47 17.57 3.88
N THR A 57 35.20 18.56 3.03
CA THR A 57 35.81 18.67 1.70
C THR A 57 37.14 19.39 1.81
N ARG A 58 38.23 18.73 1.41
CA ARG A 58 39.56 19.35 1.34
C ARG A 58 39.65 20.13 0.04
N ARG A 59 39.52 21.45 0.09
CA ARG A 59 39.85 22.33 -1.05
C ARG A 59 41.37 22.31 -1.28
N LYS A 60 41.76 22.13 -2.54
CA LYS A 60 43.11 22.41 -3.05
C LYS A 60 43.17 23.83 -3.57
#